data_AF-A0A955U992-F1
#
_entry.id   AF-A0A955U992-F1
#
_cell.length_a   1.000
_cell.length_b   1.000
_cell.length_c   1.000
_cell.angle_alpha   90.00
_cell.angle_beta   90.00
_cell.angle_gamma   90.00
#
_symmetry.space_group_name_H-M   'P 1'
#
loop_
_entity.id
_entity.type
_entity.pdbx_description
1 polymer ?
#
loop_
_entity_poly.entity_id
_entity_poly.type
_entity_poly.pdbx_seq_one_letter_code
_entity_poly.pdbx_strand_id
1 'polypeptide(L)'
;MDAGRDEASIEARTLQFRQLTADIRCFVSPEAPLLVSMDTNLRPDHEERDAEILKELLNANALTLIHRNGPDLIAVRGIRTDHAQSLPFDDTLSDHNALSVNMYSPFRLESQGLSGSH
;
A
#
# COMPACT_ATOMS: atom_id res chain seq x y z
N MET A 1 -22.95 11.90 15.65
CA MET A 1 -22.20 12.60 14.58
C MET A 1 -21.22 11.59 14.02
N ASP A 2 -21.30 11.30 12.73
CA ASP A 2 -20.44 10.32 12.06
C ASP A 2 -19.11 11.01 11.73
N ALA A 3 -18.16 10.95 12.66
CA ALA A 3 -16.86 11.59 12.48
C ALA A 3 -16.14 10.99 11.26
N GLY A 4 -15.59 11.84 10.38
CA GLY A 4 -14.85 11.39 9.20
C GLY A 4 -15.62 11.33 7.87
N ARG A 5 -16.93 11.67 7.88
CA ARG A 5 -17.81 11.72 6.69
C ARG A 5 -18.12 13.11 6.15
N ASP A 6 -17.73 14.15 6.89
CA ASP A 6 -17.96 15.51 6.40
C ASP A 6 -16.99 15.88 5.28
N GLU A 7 -17.38 16.87 4.48
CA GLU A 7 -16.59 17.35 3.34
C GLU A 7 -15.16 17.70 3.76
N ALA A 8 -15.00 18.29 4.95
CA ALA A 8 -13.69 18.64 5.49
C ALA A 8 -12.77 17.41 5.70
N SER A 9 -13.33 16.29 6.15
CA SER A 9 -12.56 15.04 6.29
C SER A 9 -12.13 14.48 4.93
N ILE A 10 -13.02 14.53 3.94
CA ILE A 10 -12.72 14.09 2.56
C ILE A 10 -11.64 14.98 1.93
N GLU A 11 -11.75 16.30 2.10
CA GLU A 11 -10.76 17.26 1.62
C GLU A 11 -9.39 17.06 2.28
N ALA A 12 -9.36 16.81 3.59
CA ALA A 12 -8.13 16.53 4.33
C ALA A 12 -7.42 15.27 3.80
N ARG A 13 -8.16 14.17 3.59
CA ARG A 13 -7.61 12.95 2.97
C ARG A 13 -7.13 13.22 1.54
N THR A 14 -7.92 13.95 0.75
CA THR A 14 -7.52 14.34 -0.62
C THR A 14 -6.17 15.07 -0.62
N LEU A 15 -6.00 16.05 0.27
CA LEU A 15 -4.76 16.82 0.38
C LEU A 15 -3.58 15.95 0.81
N GLN A 16 -3.78 15.07 1.79
CA GLN A 16 -2.75 14.14 2.26
C GLN A 16 -2.25 13.24 1.12
N PHE A 17 -3.16 12.67 0.32
CA PHE A 17 -2.82 11.77 -0.78
C PHE A 17 -2.14 12.49 -1.95
N ARG A 18 -2.51 13.76 -2.21
CA ARG A 18 -1.81 14.60 -3.19
C ARG A 18 -0.39 14.90 -2.75
N GLN A 19 -0.19 15.25 -1.47
CA GLN A 19 1.14 15.51 -0.92
C GLN A 19 2.01 14.25 -0.98
N LEU A 20 1.48 13.10 -0.54
CA LEU A 20 2.17 11.83 -0.62
C LEU A 20 2.58 11.47 -2.07
N THR A 21 1.67 11.67 -3.02
CA THR A 21 1.95 11.44 -4.45
C THR A 21 3.07 12.33 -4.96
N ALA A 22 3.06 13.62 -4.60
CA ALA A 22 4.12 14.54 -4.98
C ALA A 22 5.48 14.13 -4.39
N ASP A 23 5.50 13.76 -3.10
CA ASP A 23 6.72 13.38 -2.41
C ASP A 23 7.31 12.08 -2.97
N ILE A 24 6.49 11.05 -3.21
CA ILE A 24 6.96 9.80 -3.83
C ILE A 24 7.60 10.10 -5.19
N ARG A 25 6.94 10.90 -6.04
CA ARG A 25 7.46 11.24 -7.38
C ARG A 25 8.72 12.11 -7.34
N CYS A 26 8.92 12.87 -6.27
CA CYS A 26 10.10 13.71 -6.09
C CYS A 26 11.30 12.89 -5.61
N PHE A 27 11.10 11.99 -4.66
CA PHE A 27 12.19 11.33 -3.94
C PHE A 27 12.45 9.89 -4.37
N VAL A 28 11.46 9.19 -4.93
CA VAL A 28 11.58 7.79 -5.34
C VAL A 28 11.72 7.71 -6.85
N SER A 29 12.84 7.13 -7.31
CA SER A 29 13.04 6.87 -8.74
C SER A 29 11.84 6.09 -9.30
N PRO A 30 11.30 6.44 -10.48
CA PRO A 30 10.18 5.72 -11.10
C PRO A 30 10.46 4.22 -11.32
N GLU A 31 11.73 3.86 -11.53
CA GLU A 31 12.17 2.47 -11.75
C GLU A 31 12.50 1.71 -10.46
N ALA A 32 12.53 2.40 -9.31
CA ALA A 32 12.84 1.74 -8.04
C ALA A 32 11.65 0.89 -7.58
N PRO A 33 11.89 -0.33 -7.07
CA PRO A 33 10.89 -1.09 -6.33
C PRO A 33 10.35 -0.25 -5.16
N LEU A 34 9.03 -0.24 -4.98
CA LEU A 34 8.37 0.55 -3.95
C LEU A 34 7.28 -0.28 -3.28
N LEU A 35 7.28 -0.27 -1.96
CA LEU A 35 6.20 -0.78 -1.11
C LEU A 35 5.53 0.43 -0.43
N VAL A 36 4.21 0.51 -0.54
CA VAL A 36 3.38 1.43 0.23
C VAL A 36 2.44 0.60 1.08
N SER A 37 2.52 0.75 2.39
CA SER A 37 1.55 0.20 3.34
C SER A 37 1.14 1.30 4.30
N MET A 38 -0.16 1.46 4.50
CA MET A 38 -0.72 2.51 5.34
C MET A 38 -2.17 2.21 5.71
N ASP A 39 -2.58 2.74 6.86
CA ASP A 39 -3.97 3.05 7.16
C ASP A 39 -4.34 4.35 6.42
N THR A 40 -5.20 4.22 5.41
CA THR A 40 -5.61 5.34 4.56
C THR A 40 -6.78 6.14 5.11
N ASN A 41 -7.54 5.55 6.04
CA ASN A 41 -8.89 6.00 6.39
C ASN A 41 -9.84 6.20 5.18
N LEU A 42 -9.50 5.68 3.99
CA LEU A 42 -10.36 5.71 2.82
C LEU A 42 -11.38 4.57 2.89
N ARG A 43 -12.58 4.85 2.42
CA ARG A 43 -13.68 3.88 2.33
C ARG A 43 -14.19 3.77 0.89
N PRO A 44 -13.36 3.29 -0.04
CA PRO A 44 -13.69 3.28 -1.47
C PRO A 44 -14.91 2.42 -1.82
N ASP A 45 -15.31 1.49 -0.95
CA ASP A 45 -16.51 0.67 -1.13
C ASP A 45 -17.80 1.40 -0.72
N HIS A 46 -17.69 2.57 -0.08
CA HIS A 46 -18.80 3.36 0.44
C HIS A 46 -18.82 4.82 -0.06
N GLU A 47 -17.66 5.36 -0.45
CA GLU A 47 -17.47 6.75 -0.88
C GLU A 47 -16.73 6.80 -2.23
N GLU A 48 -17.41 7.24 -3.29
CA GLU A 48 -16.86 7.32 -4.65
C GLU A 48 -15.61 8.20 -4.71
N ARG A 49 -15.62 9.32 -3.96
CA ARG A 49 -14.48 10.24 -3.86
C ARG A 49 -13.24 9.56 -3.27
N ASP A 50 -13.41 8.70 -2.27
CA ASP A 50 -12.31 7.94 -1.68
C ASP A 50 -11.76 6.91 -2.67
N ALA A 51 -12.61 6.32 -3.51
CA ALA A 51 -12.17 5.45 -4.60
C ALA A 51 -11.38 6.21 -5.67
N GLU A 52 -11.77 7.45 -5.99
CA GLU A 52 -11.03 8.33 -6.90
C GLU A 52 -9.65 8.69 -6.33
N ILE A 53 -9.57 9.07 -5.06
CA ILE A 53 -8.31 9.41 -4.37
C ILE A 53 -7.36 8.20 -4.41
N LEU A 54 -7.85 7.01 -4.06
CA LEU A 54 -7.05 5.79 -4.11
C LEU A 54 -6.56 5.52 -5.54
N LYS A 55 -7.44 5.63 -6.53
CA LYS A 55 -7.10 5.41 -7.94
C LYS A 55 -6.06 6.41 -8.45
N GLU A 56 -6.13 7.67 -8.03
CA GLU A 56 -5.15 8.70 -8.38
C GLU A 56 -3.76 8.34 -7.81
N LEU A 57 -3.68 8.00 -6.52
CA LEU A 57 -2.43 7.58 -5.88
C LEU A 57 -1.81 6.37 -6.60
N LEU A 58 -2.61 5.34 -6.88
CA LEU A 58 -2.12 4.12 -7.50
C LEU A 58 -1.57 4.40 -8.91
N ASN A 59 -2.35 5.10 -9.74
CA ASN A 59 -1.94 5.39 -11.11
C ASN A 59 -0.76 6.35 -11.20
N ALA A 60 -0.74 7.41 -10.39
CA ALA A 60 0.30 8.44 -10.44
C ALA A 60 1.69 7.91 -10.06
N ASN A 61 1.74 6.83 -9.27
CA ASN A 61 2.98 6.23 -8.77
C ASN A 61 3.27 4.85 -9.38
N ALA A 62 2.48 4.41 -10.36
CA ALA A 62 2.54 3.08 -10.96
C ALA A 62 2.50 1.93 -9.93
N LEU A 63 1.65 2.10 -8.91
CA LEU A 63 1.43 1.10 -7.86
C LEU A 63 0.31 0.14 -8.25
N THR A 64 0.50 -1.12 -7.92
CA THR A 64 -0.52 -2.17 -7.96
C THR A 64 -1.02 -2.42 -6.54
N LEU A 65 -2.32 -2.29 -6.31
CA LEU A 65 -2.93 -2.66 -5.03
C LEU A 65 -2.86 -4.19 -4.87
N ILE A 66 -2.20 -4.65 -3.82
CA ILE A 66 -2.01 -6.08 -3.54
C ILE A 66 -3.06 -6.60 -2.56
N HIS A 67 -3.34 -5.82 -1.52
CA HIS A 67 -4.32 -6.20 -0.50
C HIS A 67 -4.94 -4.98 0.14
N ARG A 68 -6.19 -5.13 0.59
CA ARG A 68 -6.92 -4.11 1.34
C ARG A 68 -7.83 -4.78 2.35
N ASN A 69 -7.91 -4.21 3.55
CA ASN A 69 -8.92 -4.56 4.53
C ASN A 69 -9.44 -3.29 5.19
N GLY A 70 -10.68 -2.91 4.89
CA GLY A 70 -11.21 -1.62 5.31
C GLY A 70 -10.30 -0.47 4.85
N PRO A 71 -9.82 0.39 5.76
CA PRO A 71 -8.97 1.53 5.43
C PRO A 71 -7.49 1.16 5.24
N ASP A 72 -7.06 -0.03 5.64
CA ASP A 72 -5.67 -0.46 5.51
C ASP A 72 -5.39 -1.04 4.12
N LEU A 73 -4.22 -0.73 3.57
CA LEU A 73 -3.78 -1.30 2.30
C LEU A 73 -2.30 -1.67 2.24
N ILE A 74 -2.01 -2.51 1.25
CA ILE A 74 -0.66 -2.77 0.74
C ILE A 74 -0.70 -2.59 -0.79
N ALA A 75 0.16 -1.72 -1.31
CA ALA A 75 0.38 -1.53 -2.73
C ALA A 75 1.87 -1.56 -3.08
N VAL A 76 2.21 -2.06 -4.26
CA VAL A 76 3.61 -2.22 -4.68
C VAL A 76 3.86 -1.78 -6.11
N ARG A 77 5.10 -1.43 -6.41
CA ARG A 77 5.63 -1.26 -7.78
C ARG A 77 6.92 -2.05 -7.91
N GLY A 78 7.06 -2.83 -8.99
CA GLY A 78 8.32 -3.54 -9.28
C GLY A 78 8.74 -4.60 -8.26
N ILE A 79 7.82 -5.04 -7.39
CA ILE A 79 8.04 -6.07 -6.37
C ILE A 79 7.13 -7.26 -6.69
N ARG A 80 7.69 -8.46 -6.73
CA ARG A 80 6.90 -9.69 -6.82
C ARG A 80 6.32 -10.00 -5.44
N THR A 81 5.03 -10.27 -5.40
CA THR A 81 4.31 -10.60 -4.17
C THR A 81 3.47 -11.86 -4.32
N ASP A 82 3.22 -12.54 -3.20
CA ASP A 82 2.18 -13.58 -3.09
C ASP A 82 1.66 -13.70 -1.64
N HIS A 83 0.68 -14.59 -1.44
CA HIS A 83 0.07 -14.90 -0.14
C HIS A 83 -0.40 -13.67 0.65
N ALA A 84 -1.07 -12.74 -0.04
CA ALA A 84 -1.63 -11.58 0.62
C ALA A 84 -2.86 -11.98 1.47
N GLN A 85 -2.88 -11.57 2.73
CA GLN A 85 -3.96 -11.94 3.66
C GLN A 85 -4.12 -10.93 4.81
N SER A 86 -5.34 -10.89 5.36
CA SER A 86 -5.62 -10.22 6.63
C SER A 86 -5.47 -11.23 7.76
N LEU A 87 -4.71 -10.86 8.79
CA LEU A 87 -4.54 -11.62 10.02
C LEU A 87 -5.41 -10.95 11.09
N PRO A 88 -6.46 -11.61 11.58
CA PRO A 88 -7.31 -11.03 12.60
C PRO A 88 -6.51 -10.84 13.89
N PHE A 89 -6.59 -9.63 14.44
CA PHE A 89 -6.22 -9.41 15.83
C PHE A 89 -7.47 -9.55 16.69
N ASP A 90 -7.30 -10.05 17.91
CA ASP A 90 -8.34 -9.90 18.91
C ASP A 90 -8.53 -8.41 19.19
N ASP A 91 -9.79 -7.96 19.20
CA ASP A 91 -10.24 -6.55 19.37
C ASP A 91 -9.68 -5.84 20.63
N THR A 92 -8.91 -6.55 21.46
CA THR A 92 -8.20 -6.02 22.62
C THR A 92 -6.87 -5.35 22.28
N LEU A 93 -6.24 -5.69 21.14
CA LEU A 93 -4.94 -5.18 20.73
C LEU A 93 -5.03 -4.07 19.67
N SER A 94 -5.98 -4.18 18.76
CA SER A 94 -6.19 -3.30 17.62
C SER A 94 -7.59 -3.52 17.08
N ASP A 95 -8.27 -2.45 16.67
CA ASP A 95 -9.52 -2.49 15.91
C ASP A 95 -9.29 -2.71 14.40
N HIS A 96 -8.03 -2.71 13.97
CA HIS A 96 -7.58 -3.03 12.62
C HIS A 96 -6.95 -4.42 12.57
N ASN A 97 -7.16 -5.15 11.46
CA ASN A 97 -6.47 -6.41 11.19
C ASN A 97 -5.03 -6.15 10.72
N ALA A 98 -4.09 -7.04 11.04
CA ALA A 98 -2.78 -7.00 10.39
C ALA A 98 -2.90 -7.38 8.91
N LEU A 99 -2.22 -6.63 8.04
CA LEU A 99 -2.05 -7.04 6.64
C LEU A 99 -0.68 -7.69 6.47
N SER A 100 -0.67 -8.85 5.80
CA SER A 100 0.58 -9.56 5.49
C SER A 100 0.66 -9.90 4.00
N VAL A 101 1.89 -9.91 3.49
CA VAL A 101 2.23 -10.29 2.13
C VAL A 101 3.67 -10.81 2.13
N ASN A 102 3.97 -11.82 1.32
CA ASN A 102 5.35 -12.20 1.06
C ASN A 102 5.91 -11.34 -0.07
N MET A 103 7.11 -10.80 0.12
CA MET A 103 7.82 -10.01 -0.88
C MET A 103 9.09 -10.73 -1.31
N TYR A 104 9.30 -10.82 -2.62
CA TYR A 104 10.50 -11.42 -3.18
C TYR A 104 11.41 -10.35 -3.75
N SER A 105 12.69 -10.42 -3.38
CA SER A 105 13.73 -9.57 -3.95
C SER A 105 13.76 -9.73 -5.48
N PRO A 106 13.76 -8.63 -6.24
CA PRO A 106 13.98 -8.68 -7.68
C PRO A 106 15.43 -9.07 -8.02
N PHE A 107 16.36 -8.92 -7.08
CA PHE A 107 17.73 -9.38 -7.22
C PHE A 107 17.79 -10.88 -6.91
N ARG A 108 18.13 -11.69 -7.92
CA ARG A 108 18.66 -13.04 -7.67
C ARG A 108 19.84 -12.89 -6.72
N LEU A 109 19.75 -13.51 -5.54
CA LEU A 109 20.94 -13.90 -4.81
C LEU A 109 21.68 -14.91 -5.70
N GLU A 110 22.65 -14.44 -6.50
CA GLU A 110 23.66 -15.31 -7.08
C GLU A 110 24.57 -15.82 -5.96
N SER A 111 24.07 -16.83 -5.25
CA SER A 111 24.82 -17.64 -4.30
C SER A 111 24.07 -18.98 -4.24
N GLN A 112 24.54 -20.10 -4.77
CA GLN A 112 25.91 -20.59 -4.79
C GLN A 112 26.16 -21.42 -6.07
N GLY A 113 26.96 -20.87 -6.97
CA GLY A 113 27.76 -21.65 -7.90
C GLY A 113 29.18 -21.73 -7.36
N LEU A 114 29.42 -22.61 -6.39
CA LEU A 114 30.77 -23.08 -6.10
C LEU A 114 30.79 -24.58 -6.36
N SER A 115 31.10 -24.92 -7.62
CA SER A 115 31.75 -26.17 -7.92
C SER A 115 33.08 -26.21 -7.17
N GLY A 116 33.13 -26.95 -6.07
CA GLY A 116 34.37 -27.46 -5.51
C GLY A 116 34.52 -28.90 -5.97
N SER A 117 35.06 -29.09 -7.17
CA SER A 117 35.64 -30.36 -7.58
C SER A 117 36.85 -30.62 -6.68
N HIS A 118 36.87 -31.75 -5.96
CA HIS A 118 38.05 -32.59 -5.72
C HIS A 118 37.62 -33.93 -5.15
#